data_AF-A0A925QRM9-F1
#
_entry.id   AF-A0A925QRM9-F1
#
_cell.length_a   1.000
_cell.length_b   1.000
_cell.length_c   1.000
_cell.angle_alpha   90.00
_cell.angle_beta   90.00
_cell.angle_gamma   90.00
#
_symmetry.space_group_name_H-M   'P 1'
#
loop_
_entity.id
_entity.type
_entity.pdbx_description
1 polymer ?
#
loop_
_entity_poly.entity_id
_entity_poly.type
_entity_poly.pdbx_seq_one_letter_code
_entity_poly.pdbx_strand_id
1 'polypeptide(L)' 'ALLDVNLNGEMSWEVARVLAERGVPFVFSTGYNMKIVLPADLSGTAVISKPFRISEVENKIRETIAKRRAGK' A
#
# COMPACT_ATOMS: atom_id res chain seq x y z
N ALA A 1 4.06 6.72 1.55
CA ALA A 1 2.64 7.12 1.51
C ALA A 1 1.75 6.00 2.06
N LEU A 2 0.54 6.33 2.52
CA LEU A 2 -0.51 5.35 2.83
C LEU A 2 -1.66 5.62 1.85
N LEU A 3 -2.14 4.58 1.15
CA LEU A 3 -3.11 4.70 0.07
C LEU A 3 -4.32 3.82 0.35
N ASP A 4 -5.53 4.40 0.34
CA ASP A 4 -6.76 3.60 0.38
C ASP A 4 -6.93 2.84 -0.94
N VAL A 5 -7.31 1.57 -0.87
CA VAL A 5 -7.49 0.73 -2.06
C VAL A 5 -8.71 1.17 -2.86
N ASN A 6 -9.81 1.47 -2.18
CA ASN A 6 -11.09 1.78 -2.80
C ASN A 6 -11.61 3.12 -2.27
N LEU A 7 -11.75 4.08 -3.18
CA LEU A 7 -12.33 5.39 -2.93
C LEU A 7 -13.73 5.42 -3.55
N ASN A 8 -14.71 4.90 -2.82
CA ASN A 8 -16.12 4.89 -3.24
C ASN A 8 -16.35 4.26 -4.64
N GLY A 9 -15.77 3.09 -4.86
CA GLY A 9 -15.86 2.35 -6.14
C GLY A 9 -14.70 2.62 -7.10
N GLU A 10 -13.96 3.70 -6.91
CA GLU A 10 -12.75 3.98 -7.69
C GLU A 10 -11.54 3.32 -7.05
N MET A 11 -10.82 2.51 -7.81
CA MET A 11 -9.63 1.84 -7.31
C MET A 11 -8.40 2.73 -7.48
N SER A 12 -7.61 2.88 -6.42
CA SER A 12 -6.42 3.77 -6.42
C SER A 12 -5.21 3.21 -7.18
N TRP A 13 -5.41 2.35 -8.17
CA TRP A 13 -4.34 1.68 -8.93
C TRP A 13 -3.49 2.67 -9.71
N GLU A 14 -4.10 3.67 -10.34
CA GLU A 14 -3.38 4.67 -11.11
C GLU A 14 -2.45 5.51 -10.20
N VAL A 15 -2.95 5.92 -9.04
CA VAL A 15 -2.15 6.61 -8.03
C VAL A 15 -0.98 5.74 -7.56
N ALA A 16 -1.22 4.45 -7.32
CA ALA A 16 -0.18 3.50 -6.93
C ALA A 16 0.92 3.37 -7.99
N ARG A 17 0.56 3.33 -9.28
CA ARG A 17 1.50 3.29 -10.39
C ARG A 17 2.36 4.55 -10.44
N VAL A 18 1.74 5.73 -10.33
CA VAL A 18 2.47 7.01 -10.29
C VAL A 18 3.44 7.07 -9.10
N LEU A 19 3.05 6.56 -7.94
CA LEU A 19 3.95 6.49 -6.77
C LEU A 19 5.12 5.53 -7.04
N ALA A 20 4.86 4.38 -7.65
CA ALA A 20 5.88 3.40 -8.02
C ALA A 20 6.89 3.98 -9.03
N GLU A 21 6.41 4.63 -10.10
CA GLU A 21 7.23 5.31 -11.10
C GLU A 21 8.13 6.39 -10.48
N ARG A 22 7.60 7.13 -9.51
CA ARG A 22 8.34 8.15 -8.75
C ARG A 22 9.26 7.58 -7.68
N GLY A 23 9.29 6.26 -7.51
CA GLY A 23 10.09 5.58 -6.50
C GLY A 23 9.67 5.88 -5.06
N VAL A 24 8.43 6.35 -4.86
CA VAL A 24 7.88 6.65 -3.52
C VAL A 24 7.39 5.35 -2.89
N PRO A 25 7.92 4.92 -1.73
CA PRO A 25 7.41 3.74 -1.04
C PRO A 25 6.00 4.00 -0.50
N PHE A 26 5.08 3.05 -0.70
CA PHE A 26 3.71 3.15 -0.23
C PHE A 26 3.16 1.83 0.29
N VAL A 27 2.11 1.94 1.12
CA VAL A 27 1.37 0.84 1.70
C VAL A 27 -0.10 1.04 1.36
N PHE A 28 -0.77 -0.02 0.92
CA PHE A 28 -2.22 -0.02 0.72
C PHE A 28 -2.97 -0.22 2.04
N SER A 29 -4.12 0.40 2.13
CA SER A 29 -5.06 0.26 3.22
C SER A 29 -6.40 -0.22 2.69
N THR A 30 -7.02 -1.22 3.31
CA THR A 30 -8.30 -1.79 2.85
C THR A 30 -9.31 -1.94 3.97
N GLY A 31 -10.59 -1.71 3.65
CA GLY A 31 -11.74 -2.06 4.50
C GLY A 31 -12.06 -3.56 4.55
N TYR A 32 -13.02 -3.91 5.42
CA TYR A 32 -13.57 -5.24 5.74
C TYR A 32 -13.50 -6.30 4.63
N ASN A 33 -12.99 -7.50 4.99
CA ASN A 33 -13.04 -8.82 4.32
C ASN A 33 -12.91 -8.91 2.79
N MET A 34 -12.50 -7.83 2.11
CA MET A 34 -12.16 -7.90 0.71
C MET A 34 -10.85 -8.68 0.59
N LYS A 35 -10.93 -9.91 0.03
CA LYS A 35 -9.78 -10.54 -0.60
C LYS A 35 -9.39 -9.65 -1.78
N ILE A 36 -8.54 -8.65 -1.52
CA ILE A 36 -8.03 -7.81 -2.58
C ILE A 36 -7.06 -8.64 -3.39
N VAL A 37 -7.40 -8.75 -4.67
CA VAL A 37 -6.46 -9.19 -5.69
C VAL A 37 -5.84 -7.92 -6.24
N LEU A 38 -4.60 -7.67 -5.84
CA LEU A 38 -3.82 -6.57 -6.43
C LEU A 38 -3.56 -6.91 -7.91
N PRO A 39 -3.60 -5.91 -8.80
CA PRO A 39 -3.08 -6.04 -10.15
C PRO A 39 -1.66 -6.63 -10.17
N ALA A 40 -1.29 -7.34 -11.24
CA ALA A 40 -0.02 -8.05 -11.32
C ALA A 40 1.19 -7.12 -11.09
N ASP A 41 1.12 -5.91 -11.63
CA ASP A 41 2.10 -4.83 -11.48
C ASP A 41 2.20 -4.26 -10.06
N LEU A 42 1.23 -4.57 -9.19
CA LEU A 42 1.16 -4.11 -7.80
C LEU A 42 1.23 -5.26 -6.78
N SER A 43 1.33 -6.51 -7.23
CA SER A 43 1.17 -7.74 -6.43
C SER A 43 2.17 -7.90 -5.26
N GLY A 44 3.29 -7.16 -5.26
CA GLY A 44 4.28 -7.13 -4.17
C GLY A 44 4.11 -6.00 -3.14
N THR A 45 3.08 -5.16 -3.29
CA THR A 45 2.89 -3.98 -2.43
C THR A 45 2.39 -4.39 -1.05
N ALA A 46 2.91 -3.76 0.00
CA ALA A 46 2.44 -3.97 1.36
C ALA A 46 0.97 -3.53 1.52
N VAL A 47 0.18 -4.32 2.26
CA VAL A 47 -1.23 -4.04 2.57
C VAL A 47 -1.44 -4.07 4.08
N ILE A 48 -2.31 -3.19 4.58
CA ILE A 48 -2.86 -3.19 5.94
C ILE A 48 -4.39 -3.24 5.87
N SER A 49 -5.00 -4.14 6.64
CA SER A 49 -6.45 -4.24 6.81
C SER A 49 -6.96 -3.29 7.90
N LYS A 50 -8.08 -2.61 7.63
CA LYS A 50 -8.87 -1.86 8.61
C LYS A 50 -9.79 -2.82 9.38
N PRO A 51 -10.06 -2.57 10.67
CA PRO A 51 -9.44 -1.53 11.50
C PRO A 51 -7.99 -1.89 11.86
N PHE A 52 -7.13 -0.89 11.95
CA PHE A 52 -5.73 -1.03 12.34
C PHE A 52 -5.38 -0.07 13.47
N ARG A 53 -4.34 -0.39 14.24
CA ARG A 53 -3.73 0.50 15.23
C ARG A 53 -2.69 1.39 14.54
N ILE A 54 -2.47 2.60 15.09
CA ILE A 54 -1.45 3.53 14.60
C ILE A 54 -0.05 2.87 14.56
N SER A 55 0.26 2.06 15.57
CA SER A 55 1.53 1.32 15.64
C SER A 55 1.73 0.34 14.48
N GLU A 56 0.67 -0.29 13.99
CA GLU A 56 0.74 -1.20 12.85
C GLU A 56 1.04 -0.45 11.55
N VAL A 57 0.42 0.72 11.37
CA VAL A 57 0.70 1.63 10.26
C VAL A 57 2.15 2.11 10.30
N GLU A 58 2.60 2.56 11.46
CA GLU A 58 3.96 3.06 11.63
C GLU A 58 5.01 1.99 11.29
N ASN A 59 4.86 0.79 11.86
CA ASN A 59 5.77 -0.32 11.61
C ASN A 59 5.82 -0.68 10.13
N LYS A 60 4.67 -0.78 9.46
CA LYS A 60 4.63 -1.14 8.03
C LYS A 60 5.27 -0.09 7.14
N ILE A 61 5.02 1.19 7.42
CA ILE A 61 5.64 2.30 6.69
C ILE A 61 7.16 2.25 6.88
N ARG A 62 7.62 2.06 8.12
CA ARG A 62 9.05 1.94 8.44
C ARG A 62 9.71 0.77 7.71
N GLU A 63 9.09 -0.40 7.71
CA GLU A 63 9.53 -1.58 6.97
C GLU A 63 9.60 -1.33 5.46
N THR A 64 8.57 -0.70 4.90
CA THR A 64 8.48 -0.44 3.45
C THR A 64 9.57 0.54 3.00
N ILE A 65 9.82 1.58 3.80
CA ILE A 65 10.92 2.52 3.55
C ILE A 65 12.28 1.82 3.69
N ALA A 66 12.46 0.97 4.70
CA ALA A 66 13.71 0.25 4.92
C ALA A 66 14.02 -0.75 3.79
N LYS A 67 13.03 -1.53 3.34
CA LYS A 67 13.16 -2.47 2.21
C LYS A 67 13.60 -1.76 0.93
N ARG A 68 13.05 -0.56 0.66
CA ARG A 68 13.44 0.23 -0.52
C ARG A 68 14.89 0.69 -0.47
N ARG A 69 15.42 0.99 0.72
CA ARG A 69 16.82 1.38 0.94
C ARG A 69 17.77 0.19 0.83
N ALA A 70 17.34 -1.00 1.28
CA ALA A 70 18.13 -2.22 1.22
C ALA A 70 18.17 -2.87 -0.17
N GLY A 71 17.13 -2.69 -0.98
CA GLY A 71 17.09 -3.15 -2.39
C GLY A 71 17.66 -2.13 -3.38
N LYS A 72 18.58 -1.28 -2.95
CA LYS A 72 19.29 -0.30 -3.78
C LYS A 72 20.77 -0.65 -3.82
#